data_AF-A0AAW8AWJ3-F1
#
_entry.id   AF-A0AAW8AWJ3-F1
#
_cell.length_a   1.000
_cell.length_b   1.000
_cell.length_c   1.000
_cell.angle_alpha   90.00
_cell.angle_beta   90.00
_cell.angle_gamma   90.00
#
_symmetry.space_group_name_H-M   'P 1'
#
loop_
_entity.id
_entity.type
_entity.pdbx_description
1 polymer ?
#
loop_
_entity_poly.entity_id
_entity_poly.type
_entity_poly.pdbx_seq_one_letter_code
_entity_poly.pdbx_strand_id
1 'polypeptide(L)'
;EDEGPDESTASEETETDSVEAAISRLVLRDILEQQAEEDDSDRVQLLTMHASKGLEFPHVYLMGLEEELLPHRNAVEAGTVEEE
;
A
#
# COMPACT_ATOMS: atom_id res chain seq x y z
N GLU A 1 27.27 -61.62 9.02
CA GLU A 1 27.43 -60.31 9.66
C GLU A 1 27.92 -59.38 8.57
N ASP A 2 26.98 -58.76 7.86
CA ASP A 2 27.24 -57.63 6.97
C ASP A 2 25.93 -56.85 6.98
N GLU A 3 25.88 -55.86 7.86
CA GLU A 3 24.71 -55.03 8.11
C GLU A 3 24.46 -54.15 6.88
N GLY A 4 23.22 -54.19 6.38
CA GLY A 4 22.78 -53.37 5.26
C GLY A 4 22.88 -51.87 5.58
N PRO A 5 22.89 -51.00 4.55
CA PRO A 5 22.91 -49.57 4.77
C PRO A 5 21.60 -49.16 5.46
N ASP A 6 21.79 -48.52 6.60
CA ASP A 6 20.81 -47.93 7.49
C ASP A 6 19.82 -47.03 6.73
N GLU A 7 18.58 -47.49 6.57
CA GLU A 7 17.44 -46.71 6.07
C GLU A 7 16.93 -45.80 7.21
N SER A 8 17.74 -44.84 7.64
CA SER A 8 17.34 -43.82 8.59
C SER A 8 18.05 -42.51 8.28
N THR A 9 17.53 -41.76 7.30
CA THR A 9 17.73 -40.31 7.18
C THR A 9 16.92 -39.76 6.00
N ALA A 10 15.59 -39.80 6.09
CA ALA A 10 14.74 -39.11 5.11
C ALA A 10 13.36 -38.77 5.69
N SER A 11 13.30 -38.06 6.81
CA SER A 11 12.01 -37.50 7.26
C SER A 11 12.11 -36.40 8.33
N GLU A 12 13.03 -35.45 8.23
CA GLU A 12 13.00 -34.27 9.13
C GLU A 12 13.51 -32.98 8.45
N GLU A 13 12.93 -32.58 7.31
CA GLU A 13 13.22 -31.23 6.73
C GLU A 13 11.97 -30.50 6.21
N THR A 14 10.75 -30.87 6.63
CA THR A 14 9.51 -30.30 6.05
C THR A 14 8.80 -29.26 6.92
N GLU A 15 9.48 -28.63 7.90
CA GLU A 15 8.85 -27.58 8.72
C GLU A 15 9.59 -26.24 8.73
N THR A 16 10.89 -26.21 8.41
CA THR A 16 11.67 -24.96 8.29
C THR A 16 11.56 -24.32 6.90
N ASP A 17 11.39 -25.12 5.85
CA ASP A 17 11.10 -24.64 4.49
C ASP A 17 9.79 -23.82 4.43
N SER A 18 8.84 -24.08 5.33
CA SER A 18 7.53 -23.43 5.34
C SER A 18 7.62 -21.92 5.59
N VAL A 19 8.36 -21.51 6.62
CA VAL A 19 8.42 -20.11 7.07
C VAL A 19 9.37 -19.32 6.18
N GLU A 20 10.53 -19.88 5.84
CA GLU A 20 11.49 -19.25 4.96
C GLU A 20 10.94 -19.10 3.54
N ALA A 21 10.22 -20.09 3.02
CA ALA A 21 9.50 -19.98 1.75
C ALA A 21 8.32 -19.02 1.84
N ALA A 22 7.61 -18.94 2.97
CA ALA A 22 6.52 -17.99 3.16
C ALA A 22 7.04 -16.54 3.16
N ILE A 23 8.14 -16.27 3.87
CA ILE A 23 8.81 -14.96 3.87
C ILE A 23 9.29 -14.63 2.46
N SER A 24 9.97 -15.56 1.79
CA SER A 24 10.45 -15.36 0.41
C SER A 24 9.30 -15.07 -0.57
N ARG A 25 8.17 -15.75 -0.43
CA ARG A 25 6.98 -15.52 -1.25
C ARG A 25 6.32 -14.16 -0.95
N LEU A 26 6.28 -13.73 0.31
CA LEU A 26 5.77 -12.41 0.69
C LEU A 26 6.66 -11.28 0.15
N VAL A 27 7.99 -11.42 0.26
CA VAL A 27 8.95 -10.45 -0.29
C VAL A 27 8.84 -10.35 -1.81
N LEU A 28 8.79 -11.49 -2.51
CA LEU A 28 8.60 -11.50 -3.97
C LEU A 28 7.27 -10.85 -4.38
N ARG A 29 6.20 -11.08 -3.61
CA ARG A 29 4.90 -10.47 -3.86
C ARG A 29 4.94 -8.95 -3.67
N ASP A 30 5.58 -8.47 -2.60
CA ASP A 30 5.75 -7.04 -2.31
C ASP A 30 6.54 -6.33 -3.42
N ILE A 31 7.62 -6.94 -3.92
CA ILE A 31 8.39 -6.42 -5.06
C ILE A 31 7.55 -6.34 -6.33
N LEU A 32 6.72 -7.35 -6.62
CA LEU A 32 5.84 -7.35 -7.79
C LEU A 32 4.69 -6.33 -7.67
N GLU A 33 4.14 -6.13 -6.47
CA GLU A 33 3.13 -5.10 -6.19
C GLU A 33 3.75 -3.69 -6.38
N GLN A 34 4.96 -3.46 -5.87
CA GLN A 34 5.70 -2.19 -6.08
C GLN A 34 6.01 -1.94 -7.57
N GLN A 35 6.42 -2.95 -8.33
CA GLN A 35 6.66 -2.80 -9.78
C GLN A 35 5.37 -2.51 -10.55
N ALA A 36 4.24 -3.11 -10.16
CA ALA A 36 2.94 -2.80 -10.75
C ALA A 36 2.48 -1.37 -10.43
N GLU A 37 2.82 -0.85 -9.25
CA GLU A 37 2.59 0.56 -8.89
C GLU A 37 3.51 1.52 -9.66
N GLU A 38 4.76 1.13 -9.96
CA GLU A 38 5.71 1.91 -10.76
C GLU A 38 5.25 2.09 -12.22
N ASP A 39 4.68 1.07 -12.85
CA ASP A 39 4.08 1.18 -14.21
C ASP A 39 2.87 2.13 -14.25
N ASP A 40 2.32 2.42 -13.08
CA ASP A 40 1.11 3.20 -12.87
C ASP A 40 1.48 4.60 -12.29
N SER A 41 2.76 5.01 -12.40
CA SER A 41 3.31 6.27 -11.89
C SER A 41 3.05 7.49 -12.79
N ASP A 42 2.83 7.30 -14.10
CA ASP A 42 2.51 8.39 -15.04
C ASP A 42 1.01 8.66 -15.12
N ARG A 43 0.44 9.15 -14.01
CA ARG A 43 -0.96 9.54 -13.95
C ARG A 43 -1.19 10.80 -13.13
N VAL A 44 -2.31 11.46 -13.44
CA VAL A 44 -2.85 12.51 -12.58
C VAL A 44 -3.47 11.90 -11.32
N GLN A 45 -3.08 12.38 -10.14
CA GLN A 45 -3.79 12.06 -8.90
C GLN A 45 -4.95 13.03 -8.69
N LEU A 46 -6.16 12.49 -8.57
CA LEU A 46 -7.35 13.23 -8.14
C LEU A 46 -7.62 12.93 -6.68
N LEU A 47 -7.58 13.96 -5.84
CA LEU A 47 -7.75 13.86 -4.39
C LEU A 47 -8.83 14.82 -3.92
N THR A 48 -9.45 14.51 -2.79
CA THR A 48 -10.20 15.53 -2.03
C THR A 48 -9.23 16.43 -1.29
N MET A 49 -9.64 17.65 -0.92
CA MET A 49 -8.79 18.59 -0.18
C MET A 49 -8.23 17.96 1.12
N HIS A 50 -9.08 17.27 1.87
CA HIS A 50 -8.67 16.54 3.09
C HIS A 50 -7.65 15.43 2.83
N ALA A 51 -7.81 14.66 1.74
CA ALA A 51 -6.88 13.59 1.38
C ALA A 51 -5.49 14.12 0.97
N SER A 52 -5.40 15.37 0.52
CA SER A 52 -4.12 16.00 0.16
C SER A 52 -3.28 16.44 1.36
N LYS A 53 -3.80 16.35 2.59
CA LYS A 53 -3.11 16.83 3.80
C LYS A 53 -1.77 16.11 4.00
N GLY A 54 -0.69 16.89 4.00
CA GLY A 54 0.67 16.40 4.21
C GLY A 54 1.36 15.86 2.96
N LEU A 55 0.73 15.98 1.78
CA LEU A 55 1.34 15.65 0.49
C LEU A 55 1.89 16.91 -0.19
N GLU A 56 2.92 16.74 -1.00
CA GLU A 56 3.51 17.80 -1.82
C GLU A 56 3.60 17.36 -3.28
N PHE A 57 3.24 18.25 -4.20
CA PHE A 57 3.24 18.00 -5.64
C PHE A 57 3.87 19.18 -6.39
N PRO A 58 4.63 18.95 -7.47
CA PRO A 58 5.21 20.03 -8.28
C PRO A 58 4.16 20.95 -8.92
N HIS A 59 3.01 20.37 -9.31
CA HIS A 59 1.91 21.08 -9.94
C HIS A 59 0.59 20.63 -9.29
N VAL A 60 -0.24 21.59 -8.90
CA VAL A 60 -1.55 21.34 -8.26
C VAL A 60 -2.61 22.17 -8.99
N TYR A 61 -3.73 21.54 -9.30
CA TYR A 61 -4.90 22.19 -9.88
C TYR A 61 -6.06 22.09 -8.89
N LEU A 62 -6.51 23.24 -8.36
CA LEU A 62 -7.72 23.32 -7.56
C LEU A 62 -8.91 23.53 -8.48
N MET A 63 -9.89 22.65 -8.38
CA MET A 63 -11.10 22.67 -9.19
C MET A 63 -12.29 23.06 -8.31
N GLY A 64 -13.26 23.80 -8.87
CA GLY A 64 -14.48 24.15 -8.14
C GLY A 64 -14.28 25.16 -7.02
N LEU A 65 -13.43 26.18 -7.22
CA LEU A 65 -13.32 27.32 -6.31
C LEU A 65 -14.47 28.31 -6.58
N GLU A 66 -15.66 27.95 -6.10
CA GLU A 66 -16.89 28.73 -6.20
C GLU A 66 -17.49 28.96 -4.81
N GLU A 67 -18.27 30.04 -4.64
CA GLU A 67 -19.03 30.26 -3.40
C GLU A 67 -19.96 29.07 -3.12
N GLU A 68 -20.20 28.77 -1.84
CA GLU A 68 -20.98 27.63 -1.34
C GLU A 68 -20.33 26.25 -1.49
N LEU A 69 -19.29 26.11 -2.33
CA LEU A 69 -18.50 24.88 -2.48
C LEU A 69 -17.25 24.88 -1.58
N LEU A 70 -16.58 26.02 -1.45
CA LEU A 70 -15.47 26.22 -0.52
C LEU A 70 -15.47 27.68 0.02
N PRO A 71 -15.69 27.92 1.32
CA PRO A 71 -16.05 26.94 2.35
C PRO A 71 -17.41 26.29 2.07
N HIS A 72 -17.56 25.02 2.43
CA HIS A 72 -18.80 24.30 2.17
C HIS A 72 -19.95 24.96 2.94
N ARG A 73 -21.12 25.08 2.30
CA ARG A 73 -22.29 25.76 2.91
C ARG A 73 -22.60 25.30 4.33
N ASN A 74 -22.47 24.01 4.60
CA ASN A 74 -22.69 23.43 5.93
C ASN A 74 -21.72 23.98 7.00
N ALA A 75 -20.45 24.24 6.66
CA ALA A 75 -19.47 24.79 7.59
C ALA A 75 -19.78 26.26 7.91
N VAL A 76 -20.25 27.00 6.90
CA VAL A 76 -20.72 28.38 7.07
C VAL A 76 -21.93 28.44 7.99
N GLU A 77 -22.93 27.58 7.76
CA GLU A 77 -24.15 27.50 8.57
C GLU A 77 -23.88 27.04 10.01
N ALA A 78 -22.97 26.07 10.19
CA ALA A 78 -22.59 25.55 11.50
C ALA A 78 -21.61 26.45 12.27
N GLY A 79 -21.03 27.47 11.61
CA GLY A 79 -20.00 28.34 12.19
C GLY A 79 -18.66 27.63 12.44
N THR A 80 -18.38 26.54 11.72
CA THR A 80 -17.18 25.70 11.86
C THR A 80 -16.19 25.87 10.71
N VAL A 81 -16.18 27.06 10.06
CA VAL A 81 -15.32 27.36 8.91
C VAL A 81 -13.83 27.24 9.25
N GLU A 82 -13.45 27.39 10.52
CA GLU A 82 -12.06 27.25 10.97
C GLU A 82 -11.54 25.80 10.95
N GLU A 83 -12.43 24.81 10.89
CA GLU A 83 -12.08 23.38 10.85
C GLU A 83 -11.94 22.84 9.42
N GLU A 84 -12.39 23.59 8.41
CA GLU A 84 -12.18 23.25 6.98
C GLU A 84 -10.74 23.48 6.50
#